data_AF-A0A2D8AR86-F1
#
_entry.id   AF-A0A2D8AR86-F1
#
_cell.length_a   1.000
_cell.length_b   1.000
_cell.length_c   1.000
_cell.angle_alpha   90.00
_cell.angle_beta   90.00
_cell.angle_gamma   90.00
#
_symmetry.space_group_name_H-M   'P 1'
#
loop_
_entity.id
_entity.type
_entity.pdbx_description
1 polymer ?
#
loop_
_entity_poly.entity_id
_entity_poly.type
_entity_poly.pdbx_seq_one_letter_code
_entity_poly.pdbx_strand_id
1 'polypeptide(L)'
;MGNGTLTKRIILCVAMCIVLVTPANAGETKAGENIEPVIEDTIFSEITHTEVTTDLEDWEISMTLNDDAYANNTSFILMTQICNNEGVCFAPEEAVVSTLDNRTFTSAVTTPEDHSYVNWRVKATYVDENESTEMFPSSGFYKTWSDCWFKNGEWGGGNCPDDAEDGDSLPAIGFVAATSIALIAAIIRRE
;
A
#
# COMPACT_ATOMS: atom_id res chain seq x y z
N MET A 1 44.66 13.50 -29.45
CA MET A 1 44.05 12.26 -28.90
C MET A 1 43.26 12.62 -27.65
N GLY A 2 41.93 12.77 -27.75
CA GLY A 2 41.12 13.20 -26.60
C GLY A 2 39.61 12.92 -26.68
N ASN A 3 39.11 12.41 -27.80
CA ASN A 3 37.66 12.28 -28.00
C ASN A 3 37.07 10.91 -27.63
N GLY A 4 37.89 9.86 -27.46
CA GLY A 4 37.39 8.50 -27.19
C GLY A 4 37.00 8.24 -25.73
N THR A 5 37.63 8.95 -24.78
CA THR A 5 37.44 8.73 -23.35
C THR A 5 36.20 9.46 -22.81
N LEU A 6 35.85 10.60 -23.41
CA LEU A 6 34.70 11.40 -23.02
C LEU A 6 33.38 10.68 -23.38
N THR A 7 33.29 10.12 -24.58
CA THR A 7 32.10 9.40 -25.06
C THR A 7 31.83 8.13 -24.25
N LYS A 8 32.87 7.38 -23.85
CA LYS A 8 32.72 6.19 -22.99
C LYS A 8 32.23 6.53 -21.58
N ARG A 9 32.67 7.66 -21.01
CA ARG A 9 32.21 8.13 -19.70
C ARG A 9 30.76 8.62 -19.73
N ILE A 10 30.36 9.32 -20.79
CA ILE A 10 28.97 9.77 -20.97
C ILE A 10 28.02 8.58 -21.14
N ILE A 11 28.40 7.58 -21.93
CA ILE A 11 27.60 6.35 -22.11
C ILE A 11 27.47 5.58 -20.79
N LEU A 12 28.55 5.48 -20.00
CA LEU A 12 28.53 4.83 -18.69
C LEU A 12 27.61 5.57 -17.70
N CYS A 13 27.65 6.91 -17.67
CA CYS A 13 26.78 7.71 -16.82
C CYS A 13 25.30 7.59 -17.22
N VAL A 14 24.99 7.63 -18.53
CA VAL A 14 23.62 7.48 -19.02
C VAL A 14 23.08 6.08 -18.72
N ALA A 15 23.89 5.03 -18.89
CA ALA A 15 23.51 3.66 -18.54
C ALA A 15 23.28 3.50 -17.03
N MET A 16 24.08 4.16 -16.19
CA MET A 16 23.93 4.12 -14.73
C MET A 16 22.69 4.91 -14.26
N CYS A 17 22.34 6.01 -14.93
CA CYS A 17 21.11 6.75 -14.65
C CYS A 17 19.85 5.95 -15.01
N ILE A 18 19.87 5.13 -16.06
CA ILE A 18 18.72 4.30 -16.48
C ILE A 18 18.43 3.16 -15.50
N VAL A 19 19.46 2.60 -14.85
CA VAL A 19 19.29 1.54 -13.83
C VAL A 19 18.66 2.06 -12.53
N LEU A 20 18.79 3.36 -12.22
CA LEU A 20 18.23 3.96 -11.01
C LEU A 20 16.73 4.32 -11.13
N VAL A 21 16.14 4.20 -12.32
CA VAL A 21 14.71 4.51 -12.55
C VAL A 21 13.85 3.25 -12.61
N THR A 22 14.33 2.10 -12.12
CA THR A 22 13.40 1.00 -11.87
C THR A 22 12.41 1.48 -10.80
N PRO A 23 11.11 1.65 -11.11
CA PRO A 23 10.14 1.79 -10.04
C PRO A 23 10.34 0.59 -9.13
N ALA A 24 10.59 0.85 -7.84
CA ALA A 24 10.49 -0.19 -6.85
C ALA A 24 9.05 -0.68 -6.95
N ASN A 25 8.85 -1.87 -7.53
CA ASN A 25 7.60 -2.60 -7.41
C ASN A 25 7.48 -2.94 -5.92
N ALA A 26 7.00 -2.00 -5.12
CA ALA A 26 6.32 -2.32 -3.89
C ALA A 26 5.25 -3.32 -4.30
N GLY A 27 5.33 -4.56 -3.81
CA GLY A 27 4.52 -5.67 -4.29
C GLY A 27 3.08 -5.20 -4.49
N GLU A 28 2.64 -5.17 -5.75
CA GLU A 28 1.29 -4.74 -6.08
C GLU A 28 0.34 -5.75 -5.45
N THR A 29 -0.19 -5.37 -4.29
CA THR A 29 -1.32 -6.06 -3.69
C THR A 29 -2.48 -5.87 -4.64
N LYS A 30 -3.14 -6.97 -4.96
CA LYS A 30 -4.26 -6.94 -5.90
C LYS A 30 -5.35 -6.05 -5.32
N ALA A 31 -5.98 -5.27 -6.19
CA ALA A 31 -7.10 -4.45 -5.79
C ALA A 31 -8.23 -5.35 -5.27
N GLY A 32 -8.92 -4.91 -4.22
CA GLY A 32 -9.95 -5.71 -3.53
C GLY A 32 -9.44 -6.82 -2.62
N GLU A 33 -8.13 -7.06 -2.50
CA GLU A 33 -7.58 -8.02 -1.54
C GLU A 33 -6.95 -7.28 -0.34
N ASN A 34 -7.42 -7.59 0.88
CA ASN A 34 -6.92 -6.98 2.10
C ASN A 34 -5.43 -7.25 2.31
N ILE A 35 -4.76 -6.30 2.99
CA ILE A 35 -3.38 -6.45 3.42
C ILE A 35 -3.39 -6.67 4.92
N GLU A 36 -3.12 -7.91 5.32
CA GLU A 36 -3.26 -8.38 6.70
C GLU A 36 -1.92 -8.44 7.44
N PRO A 37 -1.92 -8.28 8.77
CA PRO A 37 -0.75 -8.57 9.61
C PRO A 37 -0.46 -10.07 9.67
N VAL A 38 0.83 -10.41 9.76
CA VAL A 38 1.25 -11.70 10.31
C VAL A 38 1.30 -11.51 11.83
N ILE A 39 0.34 -12.09 12.55
CA ILE A 39 0.12 -11.79 13.98
C ILE A 39 1.37 -12.04 14.81
N GLU A 40 2.12 -13.12 14.51
CA GLU A 40 3.35 -13.51 15.20
C GLU A 40 4.47 -12.47 15.09
N ASP A 41 4.43 -11.62 14.06
CA ASP A 41 5.39 -10.54 13.84
C ASP A 41 4.95 -9.22 14.48
N THR A 42 3.91 -9.24 15.33
CA THR A 42 3.34 -8.05 15.99
C THR A 42 3.33 -8.17 17.52
N ILE A 43 2.97 -7.09 18.20
CA ILE A 43 2.76 -7.06 19.66
C ILE A 43 1.43 -7.67 20.12
N PHE A 44 0.63 -8.20 19.19
CA PHE A 44 -0.71 -8.70 19.44
C PHE A 44 -0.75 -10.23 19.38
N SER A 45 -1.59 -10.84 20.21
CA SER A 45 -1.93 -12.26 20.10
C SER A 45 -3.13 -12.51 19.19
N GLU A 46 -3.94 -11.48 18.96
CA GLU A 46 -5.13 -11.52 18.13
C GLU A 46 -5.45 -10.12 17.62
N ILE A 47 -5.80 -10.04 16.33
CA ILE A 47 -6.36 -8.85 15.70
C ILE A 47 -7.56 -9.31 14.87
N THR A 48 -8.70 -8.68 15.09
CA THR A 48 -9.92 -8.90 14.29
C THR A 48 -10.43 -7.55 13.83
N HIS A 49 -10.80 -7.40 12.57
CA HIS A 49 -11.42 -6.18 12.06
C HIS A 49 -12.50 -6.49 11.05
N THR A 50 -13.27 -5.48 10.67
CA THR A 50 -14.19 -5.52 9.53
C THR A 50 -13.41 -5.97 8.28
N GLU A 51 -13.82 -7.06 7.63
CA GLU A 51 -13.11 -7.62 6.46
C GLU A 51 -13.48 -6.92 5.15
N VAL A 52 -14.68 -6.36 5.06
CA VAL A 52 -15.17 -5.59 3.91
C VAL A 52 -15.92 -4.39 4.46
N THR A 53 -15.54 -3.18 4.05
CA THR A 53 -16.19 -1.95 4.52
C THR A 53 -17.30 -1.51 3.57
N THR A 54 -18.28 -0.79 4.09
CA THR A 54 -19.37 -0.20 3.30
C THR A 54 -19.46 1.28 3.63
N ASP A 55 -19.74 2.12 2.64
CA ASP A 55 -19.89 3.57 2.80
C ASP A 55 -20.81 3.90 3.98
N LEU A 56 -20.40 4.89 4.78
CA LEU A 56 -21.16 5.39 5.94
C LEU A 56 -21.33 4.38 7.09
N GLU A 57 -20.70 3.21 7.00
CA GLU A 57 -20.62 2.23 8.08
C GLU A 57 -19.29 2.30 8.82
N ASP A 58 -19.26 1.73 10.02
CA ASP A 58 -18.08 1.70 10.87
C ASP A 58 -17.13 0.58 10.42
N TRP A 59 -15.88 0.96 10.18
CA TRP A 59 -14.77 0.01 10.20
C TRP A 59 -14.37 -0.22 11.66
N GLU A 60 -14.61 -1.44 12.15
CA GLU A 60 -14.33 -1.84 13.52
C GLU A 60 -13.04 -2.67 13.59
N ILE A 61 -12.29 -2.51 14.67
CA ILE A 61 -11.09 -3.30 14.95
C ILE A 61 -10.99 -3.61 16.45
N SER A 62 -10.63 -4.85 16.76
CA SER A 62 -10.24 -5.33 18.08
C SER A 62 -8.83 -5.90 18.04
N MET A 63 -8.01 -5.52 19.01
CA MET A 63 -6.60 -5.91 19.12
C MET A 63 -6.31 -6.35 20.56
N THR A 64 -5.77 -7.55 20.72
CA THR A 64 -5.41 -8.12 22.03
C THR A 64 -3.91 -8.20 22.15
N LEU A 65 -3.32 -7.53 23.14
CA LEU A 65 -1.88 -7.60 23.40
C LEU A 65 -1.45 -9.03 23.75
N ASN A 66 -0.29 -9.43 23.24
CA ASN A 66 0.34 -10.68 23.65
C ASN A 66 0.89 -10.57 25.10
N ASP A 67 1.23 -11.71 25.70
CA ASP A 67 1.63 -11.75 27.11
C ASP A 67 2.90 -10.91 27.39
N ASP A 68 3.85 -10.89 26.46
CA ASP A 68 5.10 -10.12 26.60
C ASP A 68 4.84 -8.61 26.55
N ALA A 69 4.06 -8.15 25.58
CA ALA A 69 3.69 -6.75 25.43
C ALA A 69 2.88 -6.26 26.64
N TYR A 70 1.95 -7.08 27.13
CA TYR A 70 1.15 -6.80 28.32
C TYR A 70 2.02 -6.75 29.59
N ALA A 71 2.88 -7.75 29.81
CA ALA A 71 3.75 -7.81 30.99
C ALA A 71 4.76 -6.65 31.04
N ASN A 72 5.20 -6.17 29.88
CA ASN A 72 6.13 -5.05 29.74
C ASN A 72 5.47 -3.67 29.72
N ASN A 73 4.14 -3.58 29.92
CA ASN A 73 3.36 -2.33 29.85
C ASN A 73 3.53 -1.60 28.51
N THR A 74 3.65 -2.33 27.40
CA THR A 74 3.74 -1.76 26.05
C THR A 74 2.45 -0.98 25.76
N SER A 75 2.60 0.23 25.22
CA SER A 75 1.47 1.04 24.77
C SER A 75 1.49 1.15 23.25
N PHE A 76 0.36 1.52 22.66
CA PHE A 76 0.31 1.74 21.22
C PHE A 76 -0.71 2.81 20.82
N ILE A 77 -0.53 3.32 19.61
CA ILE A 77 -1.48 4.20 18.92
C ILE A 77 -1.93 3.49 17.66
N LEU A 78 -3.25 3.46 17.43
CA LEU A 78 -3.85 3.04 16.17
C LEU A 78 -3.95 4.27 15.25
N MET A 79 -3.39 4.17 14.05
CA MET A 79 -3.53 5.19 13.02
C MET A 79 -4.36 4.65 11.87
N THR A 80 -5.36 5.42 11.45
CA THR A 80 -6.22 5.11 10.29
C THR A 80 -6.10 6.18 9.23
N GLN A 81 -6.28 5.79 7.98
CA GLN A 81 -6.32 6.69 6.83
C GLN A 81 -7.34 6.16 5.84
N ILE A 82 -8.24 7.00 5.37
CA ILE A 82 -9.26 6.59 4.39
C ILE A 82 -8.91 7.19 3.04
N CYS A 83 -9.07 6.41 1.98
CA CYS A 83 -8.87 6.85 0.60
C CYS A 83 -10.15 6.64 -0.21
N ASN A 84 -10.46 7.58 -1.11
CA ASN A 84 -11.63 7.53 -1.97
C ASN A 84 -11.34 6.86 -3.32
N ASN A 85 -12.40 6.61 -4.09
CA ASN A 85 -12.31 6.00 -5.42
C ASN A 85 -11.62 6.89 -6.46
N GLU A 86 -11.49 8.19 -6.22
CA GLU A 86 -10.66 9.09 -7.05
C GLU A 86 -9.14 8.91 -6.79
N GLY A 87 -8.76 8.06 -5.83
CA GLY A 87 -7.36 7.81 -5.47
C GLY A 87 -6.76 8.87 -4.54
N VAL A 88 -7.60 9.71 -3.92
CA VAL A 88 -7.21 10.72 -2.93
C VAL A 88 -7.35 10.13 -1.53
N CYS A 89 -6.31 10.29 -0.72
CA CYS A 89 -6.32 9.86 0.68
C CYS A 89 -6.38 11.06 1.62
N PHE A 90 -7.21 10.95 2.65
CA PHE A 90 -7.18 11.89 3.78
C PHE A 90 -5.85 11.79 4.54
N ALA A 91 -5.55 12.77 5.38
CA ALA A 91 -4.40 12.66 6.27
C ALA A 91 -4.61 11.48 7.23
N PRO A 92 -3.56 10.72 7.59
CA PRO A 92 -3.68 9.73 8.66
C PRO A 92 -4.01 10.39 9.99
N GLU A 93 -4.94 9.80 10.74
CA GLU A 93 -5.40 10.28 12.04
C GLU A 93 -5.27 9.19 13.11
N GLU A 94 -5.11 9.61 14.36
CA GLU A 94 -5.10 8.68 15.50
C GLU A 94 -6.54 8.29 15.83
N ALA A 95 -6.84 6.99 15.76
CA ALA A 95 -8.15 6.47 16.08
C ALA A 95 -8.34 6.39 17.60
N VAL A 96 -9.56 6.66 18.06
CA VAL A 96 -9.90 6.53 19.48
C VAL A 96 -10.00 5.04 19.82
N VAL A 97 -9.13 4.58 20.72
CA VAL A 97 -9.14 3.20 21.23
C VAL A 97 -9.75 3.17 22.63
N SER A 98 -10.58 2.17 22.90
CA SER A 98 -11.19 1.92 24.22
C SER A 98 -10.77 0.54 24.73
N THR A 99 -10.65 0.40 26.05
CA THR A 99 -10.34 -0.88 26.70
C THR A 99 -11.01 -0.94 28.07
N LEU A 100 -11.32 -2.15 28.54
CA LEU A 100 -11.87 -2.41 29.88
C LEU A 100 -10.88 -3.15 30.80
N ASP A 101 -9.89 -3.83 30.21
CA ASP A 101 -8.97 -4.74 30.89
C ASP A 101 -7.48 -4.37 30.67
N ASN A 102 -7.21 -3.29 29.94
CA ASN A 102 -5.88 -2.87 29.49
C ASN A 102 -5.13 -3.92 28.65
N ARG A 103 -5.85 -4.87 28.07
CA ARG A 103 -5.29 -5.96 27.27
C ARG A 103 -5.93 -6.04 25.90
N THR A 104 -7.26 -5.93 25.86
CA THR A 104 -8.07 -5.95 24.65
C THR A 104 -8.55 -4.53 24.37
N PHE A 105 -8.24 -4.04 23.17
CA PHE A 105 -8.54 -2.69 22.73
C PHE A 105 -9.47 -2.75 21.54
N THR A 106 -10.47 -1.88 21.52
CA THR A 106 -11.45 -1.79 20.44
C THR A 106 -11.52 -0.36 19.90
N SER A 107 -11.70 -0.23 18.60
CA SER A 107 -11.91 1.06 17.91
C SER A 107 -12.93 0.90 16.79
N ALA A 108 -13.58 2.00 16.43
CA ALA A 108 -14.50 2.11 15.32
C ALA A 108 -14.28 3.45 14.62
N VAL A 109 -14.21 3.42 13.28
CA VAL A 109 -14.05 4.61 12.44
C VAL A 109 -15.11 4.58 11.35
N THR A 110 -16.00 5.57 11.34
CA THR A 110 -17.03 5.71 10.32
C THR A 110 -16.42 6.10 8.99
N THR A 111 -16.70 5.32 7.94
CA THR A 111 -16.23 5.60 6.59
C THR A 111 -17.06 6.69 5.92
N PRO A 112 -16.46 7.57 5.10
CA PRO A 112 -17.20 8.53 4.28
C PRO A 112 -17.83 7.83 3.07
N GLU A 113 -18.71 8.54 2.35
CA GLU A 113 -19.16 8.12 1.02
C GLU A 113 -17.98 8.06 0.03
N ASP A 114 -18.11 7.20 -0.97
CA ASP A 114 -17.14 6.99 -2.05
C ASP A 114 -15.75 6.54 -1.57
N HIS A 115 -15.67 5.85 -0.43
CA HIS A 115 -14.39 5.34 0.06
C HIS A 115 -14.02 4.04 -0.66
N SER A 116 -12.74 3.93 -1.03
CA SER A 116 -12.17 2.77 -1.71
C SER A 116 -11.62 1.75 -0.72
N TYR A 117 -10.96 2.23 0.33
CA TYR A 117 -10.37 1.38 1.37
C TYR A 117 -10.01 2.18 2.61
N VAL A 118 -9.92 1.47 3.73
CA VAL A 118 -9.37 1.95 5.01
C VAL A 118 -7.96 1.38 5.17
N ASN A 119 -6.98 2.27 5.18
CA ASN A 119 -5.62 1.96 5.59
C ASN A 119 -5.53 2.06 7.12
N TRP A 120 -4.79 1.16 7.74
CA TRP A 120 -4.53 1.21 9.17
C TRP A 120 -3.13 0.71 9.51
N ARG A 121 -2.60 1.16 10.65
CA ARG A 121 -1.32 0.71 11.19
C ARG A 121 -1.23 1.01 12.68
N VAL A 122 -0.33 0.32 13.35
CA VAL A 122 -0.07 0.51 14.77
C VAL A 122 1.32 1.08 14.98
N LYS A 123 1.45 2.04 15.89
CA LYS A 123 2.73 2.47 16.45
C LYS A 123 2.81 2.01 17.89
N ALA A 124 3.67 1.03 18.17
CA ALA A 124 3.97 0.60 19.52
C ALA A 124 5.03 1.49 20.17
N THR A 125 4.94 1.67 21.49
CA THR A 125 5.92 2.33 22.33
C THR A 125 6.25 1.41 23.49
N TYR A 126 7.51 1.03 23.60
CA TYR A 126 8.03 0.13 24.62
C TYR A 126 8.54 0.90 25.83
N VAL A 127 8.30 0.37 27.03
CA VAL A 127 8.78 0.98 28.29
C VAL A 127 10.23 0.55 28.53
N ASP A 128 11.14 1.10 27.74
CA ASP A 128 12.59 0.96 27.91
C ASP A 128 13.26 2.31 28.25
N GLU A 129 14.59 2.33 28.36
CA GLU A 129 15.35 3.54 28.75
C GLU A 129 15.14 4.74 27.82
N ASN A 130 14.70 4.53 26.57
CA ASN A 130 14.54 5.58 25.55
C ASN A 130 13.13 5.65 24.96
N GLU A 131 12.15 4.94 25.52
CA GLU A 131 10.78 4.82 24.98
C GLU A 131 10.79 4.46 23.49
N SER A 132 11.51 3.38 23.13
CA SER A 132 11.64 3.01 21.72
C SER A 132 10.27 2.70 21.07
N THR A 133 10.16 2.99 19.77
CA THR A 133 8.91 2.84 19.02
C THR A 133 9.07 1.99 17.78
N GLU A 134 8.05 1.21 17.47
CA GLU A 134 7.99 0.34 16.30
C GLU A 134 6.67 0.50 15.55
N MET A 135 6.71 0.33 14.24
CA MET A 135 5.55 0.45 13.36
C MET A 135 5.14 -0.93 12.85
N PHE A 136 3.85 -1.21 12.87
CA PHE A 136 3.23 -2.41 12.30
C PHE A 136 2.18 -1.98 11.25
N PRO A 137 2.42 -2.20 9.94
CA PRO A 137 3.66 -2.74 9.37
C PRO A 137 4.83 -1.75 9.46
N SER A 138 6.06 -2.24 9.28
CA SER A 138 7.27 -1.41 9.32
C SER A 138 7.35 -0.35 8.22
N SER A 139 6.59 -0.55 7.13
CA SER A 139 6.41 0.43 6.06
C SER A 139 5.01 0.33 5.47
N GLY A 140 4.45 1.47 5.05
CA GLY A 140 3.10 1.54 4.50
C GLY A 140 2.01 1.35 5.56
N PHE A 141 0.96 0.63 5.17
CA PHE A 141 -0.24 0.37 5.97
C PHE A 141 -0.77 -1.04 5.67
N TYR A 142 -1.43 -1.64 6.65
CA TYR A 142 -2.43 -2.67 6.41
C TYR A 142 -3.65 -2.04 5.74
N LYS A 143 -4.52 -2.86 5.14
CA LYS A 143 -5.60 -2.34 4.30
C LYS A 143 -6.83 -3.23 4.34
N THR A 144 -7.98 -2.61 4.55
CA THR A 144 -9.32 -3.20 4.36
C THR A 144 -10.00 -2.55 3.17
N TRP A 145 -10.48 -3.33 2.20
CA TRP A 145 -11.18 -2.81 1.03
C TRP A 145 -12.68 -2.62 1.27
N SER A 146 -13.23 -1.64 0.56
CA SER A 146 -14.67 -1.40 0.48
C SER A 146 -15.38 -2.49 -0.34
N ASP A 147 -16.68 -2.66 -0.15
CA ASP A 147 -17.58 -3.42 -1.01
C ASP A 147 -17.88 -2.69 -2.33
N CYS A 148 -17.37 -1.47 -2.49
CA CYS A 148 -17.25 -0.76 -3.75
C CYS A 148 -15.93 0.02 -3.82
N TRP A 149 -15.01 -0.41 -4.68
CA TRP A 149 -13.71 0.24 -4.85
C TRP A 149 -13.37 0.47 -6.32
N PHE A 150 -12.64 1.54 -6.59
CA PHE A 150 -12.00 1.81 -7.87
C PHE A 150 -10.48 1.83 -7.72
N LYS A 151 -9.79 1.04 -8.54
CA LYS A 151 -8.32 1.04 -8.57
C LYS A 151 -7.81 0.79 -9.97
N ASN A 152 -6.86 1.62 -10.42
CA ASN A 152 -6.14 1.44 -11.67
C ASN A 152 -7.05 1.29 -12.92
N GLY A 153 -8.21 1.96 -12.93
CA GLY A 153 -9.15 1.89 -14.06
C GLY A 153 -10.20 0.79 -13.96
N GLU A 154 -10.20 0.01 -12.89
CA GLU A 154 -11.13 -1.11 -12.66
C GLU A 154 -11.97 -0.85 -11.41
N TRP A 155 -13.28 -1.06 -11.53
CA TRP A 155 -14.20 -1.14 -10.41
C TRP A 155 -14.28 -2.57 -9.91
N GLY A 156 -14.40 -2.74 -8.60
CA GLY A 156 -14.65 -4.03 -7.98
C GLY A 156 -15.42 -3.90 -6.69
N GLY A 157 -15.92 -5.04 -6.21
CA GLY A 157 -16.87 -5.09 -5.11
C GLY A 157 -18.29 -5.42 -5.59
N GLY A 158 -19.22 -5.59 -4.65
CA GLY A 158 -20.59 -6.03 -4.92
C GLY A 158 -21.65 -4.95 -4.77
N ASN A 159 -21.27 -3.75 -4.31
CA ASN A 159 -22.21 -2.71 -3.89
C ASN A 159 -21.94 -1.35 -4.55
N CYS A 160 -21.31 -1.36 -5.73
CA CYS A 160 -21.12 -0.13 -6.50
C CYS A 160 -22.44 0.37 -7.12
N PRO A 161 -22.64 1.69 -7.26
CA PRO A 161 -23.78 2.24 -7.99
C PRO A 161 -23.83 1.68 -9.42
N ASP A 162 -25.03 1.45 -9.97
CA ASP A 162 -25.21 0.89 -11.32
C ASP A 162 -24.55 1.74 -12.43
N ASP A 163 -24.32 3.04 -12.19
CA ASP A 163 -23.63 3.95 -13.12
C ASP A 163 -22.08 3.91 -12.99
N ALA A 164 -21.52 3.15 -12.04
CA ALA A 164 -20.09 2.88 -11.95
C ALA A 164 -19.62 1.89 -13.04
N GLU A 165 -20.56 1.12 -13.60
CA GLU A 165 -20.37 0.15 -14.68
C GLU A 165 -20.48 0.82 -16.07
N ASP A 166 -19.73 1.89 -16.33
CA ASP A 166 -19.58 2.41 -17.71
C ASP A 166 -18.25 3.16 -17.90
N GLY A 167 -17.19 2.63 -17.30
CA GLY A 167 -15.84 2.88 -17.76
C GLY A 167 -15.54 1.98 -18.96
N ASP A 168 -15.98 2.39 -20.16
CA ASP A 168 -15.55 1.93 -21.48
C ASP A 168 -14.59 0.72 -21.42
N SER A 169 -15.14 -0.50 -21.54
CA SER A 169 -14.37 -1.72 -21.73
C SER A 169 -13.61 -1.61 -23.05
N LEU A 170 -12.54 -0.82 -23.04
CA LEU A 170 -11.53 -0.85 -24.06
C LEU A 170 -10.87 -2.22 -23.88
N PRO A 171 -11.03 -3.14 -24.84
CA PRO A 171 -10.36 -4.43 -24.76
C PRO A 171 -8.89 -4.12 -24.58
N ALA A 172 -8.25 -4.71 -23.58
CA ALA A 172 -6.84 -4.53 -23.28
C ALA A 172 -6.01 -4.62 -24.58
N ILE A 173 -5.72 -3.48 -25.19
CA ILE A 173 -4.74 -3.38 -26.26
C ILE A 173 -3.43 -3.52 -25.51
N GLY A 174 -2.98 -4.77 -25.37
CA GLY A 174 -1.64 -5.08 -24.94
C GLY A 174 -0.68 -4.23 -25.76
N PHE A 175 0.04 -3.35 -25.08
CA PHE A 175 1.14 -2.59 -25.65
C PHE A 175 2.21 -3.57 -26.14
N VAL A 176 2.06 -4.08 -27.36
CA VAL A 176 3.18 -4.67 -28.09
C VAL A 176 3.94 -3.50 -28.69
N ALA A 177 4.88 -2.95 -27.91
CA ALA A 177 5.87 -2.03 -28.43
C ALA A 177 6.75 -2.81 -29.44
N ALA A 178 6.43 -2.67 -30.73
CA ALA A 178 7.24 -3.22 -31.81
C ALA A 178 8.60 -2.49 -31.83
N THR A 179 9.63 -3.17 -31.33
CA THR A 179 11.02 -2.73 -31.44
C THR A 179 11.47 -2.76 -32.90
N SER A 180 11.46 -1.61 -33.57
CA SER A 180 12.14 -1.44 -34.86
C SER A 180 13.63 -1.16 -34.63
N ILE A 181 14.45 -2.22 -34.60
CA ILE A 181 15.90 -2.12 -34.73
C ILE A 181 16.22 -1.96 -36.21
N ALA A 182 16.48 -0.73 -36.67
CA ALA A 182 17.04 -0.48 -37.99
C ALA A 182 18.51 -0.90 -38.00
N LEU A 183 18.82 -1.95 -38.77
CA LEU A 183 20.15 -2.47 -39.03
C LEU A 183 20.97 -1.44 -39.84
N ILE A 184 22.13 -1.03 -39.32
CA ILE A 184 23.21 -0.46 -40.13
C ILE A 184 24.47 -1.29 -39.91
N ALA A 185 24.74 -2.20 -40.84
CA ALA A 185 26.09 -2.68 -41.15
C ALA A 185 26.04 -3.59 -42.40
N ALA A 186 26.51 -3.09 -43.55
CA ALA A 186 27.36 -3.81 -44.51
C ALA A 186 27.29 -3.17 -45.91
N ILE A 187 28.00 -2.06 -46.12
CA ILE A 187 28.62 -1.78 -47.42
C ILE A 187 30.07 -1.38 -47.17
N ILE A 188 30.89 -2.39 -46.89
CA ILE A 188 32.26 -2.44 -47.39
C ILE A 188 32.33 -3.79 -48.12
N ARG A 189 32.32 -3.75 -49.46
CA ARG A 189 33.31 -4.39 -50.36
C ARG A 189 32.75 -4.72 -51.76
N ARG A 190 32.97 -3.79 -52.71
CA ARG A 190 33.26 -3.93 -54.16
C ARG A 190 33.06 -2.53 -54.74
N GLU A 191 34.06 -1.84 -55.29
CA GLU A 191 35.27 -2.24 -56.01
C GLU A 191 36.51 -1.44 -55.53
#